data_AF-A0A9C9X254-F1
#
_entry.id   AF-A0A9C9X254-F1
#
_cell.length_a   1.000
_cell.length_b   1.000
_cell.length_c   1.000
_cell.angle_alpha   90.00
_cell.angle_beta   90.00
_cell.angle_gamma   90.00
#
_symmetry.space_group_name_H-M   'P 1'
#
loop_
_entity.id
_entity.type
_entity.pdbx_description
1 polymer ?
#
loop_
_entity_poly.entity_id
_entity_poly.type
_entity_poly.pdbx_seq_one_letter_code
_entity_poly.pdbx_strand_id
1 'polypeptide(L)'
;MLEKRDQAVEFLRKIVVIEKSQELIKMIEKITSDRDRRKMQLLLYFMLTWFRDVLHYHAKAAEKEPLINADIEENVGKFARAYPNVDFPFIISTVENAYQELGDPRNLNPTLIFLNLSIKLYQLIRNQS
;
A
#
# COMPACT_ATOMS: atom_id res chain seq x y z
N MET A 1 -11.05 -6.96 -10.69
CA MET A 1 -10.62 -7.06 -9.27
C MET A 1 -9.14 -7.39 -9.16
N LEU A 2 -8.65 -8.45 -9.83
CA LEU A 2 -7.22 -8.81 -9.86
C LEU A 2 -6.31 -7.67 -10.38
N GLU A 3 -6.70 -6.98 -11.46
CA GLU A 3 -5.93 -5.85 -12.00
C GLU A 3 -5.66 -4.73 -10.99
N LYS A 4 -6.59 -4.47 -10.07
CA LYS A 4 -6.46 -3.42 -9.05
C LYS A 4 -5.56 -3.85 -7.89
N ARG A 5 -5.56 -5.14 -7.57
CA ARG A 5 -4.62 -5.73 -6.63
C ARG A 5 -3.19 -5.68 -7.19
N ASP A 6 -3.01 -6.05 -8.46
CA ASP A 6 -1.69 -5.99 -9.11
C ASP A 6 -1.20 -4.55 -9.23
N GLN A 7 -2.11 -3.61 -9.52
CA GLN A 7 -1.82 -2.17 -9.49
C GLN A 7 -1.37 -1.70 -8.10
N ALA A 8 -1.98 -2.20 -7.02
CA ALA A 8 -1.57 -1.87 -5.64
C ALA A 8 -0.17 -2.41 -5.33
N VAL A 9 0.13 -3.66 -5.72
CA VAL A 9 1.47 -4.26 -5.53
C VAL A 9 2.54 -3.50 -6.32
N GLU A 10 2.26 -3.12 -7.56
CA GLU A 10 3.20 -2.34 -8.38
C GLU A 10 3.40 -0.92 -7.82
N PHE A 11 2.33 -0.31 -7.28
CA PHE A 11 2.42 0.98 -6.60
C PHE A 11 3.36 0.90 -5.40
N LEU A 12 3.20 -0.11 -4.55
CA LEU A 12 4.07 -0.39 -3.41
C LEU A 12 5.53 -0.61 -3.83
N ARG A 13 5.76 -1.39 -4.89
CA ARG A 13 7.10 -1.62 -5.43
C ARG A 13 7.76 -0.32 -5.88
N LYS A 14 7.02 0.59 -6.53
CA LYS A 14 7.55 1.89 -6.95
C LYS A 14 7.82 2.83 -5.78
N ILE A 15 7.05 2.75 -4.69
CA ILE A 15 7.34 3.51 -3.46
C ILE A 15 8.71 3.12 -2.92
N VAL A 16 9.02 1.83 -2.80
CA VAL A 16 10.27 1.38 -2.16
C VAL A 16 11.53 1.54 -3.03
N VAL A 17 11.41 1.80 -4.34
CA VAL A 17 12.53 1.96 -5.27
C VAL A 17 12.77 3.44 -5.60
N ILE A 18 13.83 4.01 -5.03
CA ILE A 18 14.20 5.45 -5.16
C ILE A 18 14.29 5.93 -6.62
N GLU A 19 14.86 5.11 -7.49
CA GLU A 19 15.07 5.45 -8.92
C GLU A 19 13.76 5.62 -9.69
N LYS A 20 12.63 5.21 -9.12
CA LYS A 20 11.31 5.22 -9.78
C LYS A 20 10.41 6.38 -9.35
N SER A 21 10.94 7.43 -8.70
CA SER A 21 10.15 8.57 -8.24
C SER A 21 9.33 9.26 -9.36
N GLN A 22 9.92 9.45 -10.55
CA GLN A 22 9.20 10.00 -11.71
C GLN A 22 8.11 9.04 -12.22
N GLU A 23 8.37 7.74 -12.20
CA GLU A 23 7.37 6.74 -12.59
C GLU A 23 6.23 6.64 -11.58
N LEU A 24 6.53 6.82 -10.29
CA LEU A 24 5.56 6.86 -9.21
C LEU A 24 4.63 8.07 -9.39
N ILE A 25 5.18 9.25 -9.68
CA ILE A 25 4.37 10.45 -9.97
C ILE A 25 3.44 10.20 -11.16
N LYS A 26 3.96 9.68 -12.29
CA LYS A 26 3.13 9.33 -13.46
C LYS A 26 2.04 8.31 -13.13
N MET A 27 2.35 7.34 -12.25
CA MET A 27 1.38 6.35 -11.81
C MET A 27 0.29 6.99 -10.94
N ILE A 28 0.66 7.91 -10.03
CA ILE A 28 -0.29 8.68 -9.21
C ILE A 28 -1.21 9.50 -10.11
N GLU A 29 -0.66 10.24 -11.07
CA GLU A 29 -1.44 11.03 -12.04
C GLU A 29 -2.43 10.15 -12.82
N LYS A 30 -2.00 8.96 -13.25
CA LYS A 30 -2.88 8.00 -13.93
C LYS A 30 -3.96 7.44 -13.01
N ILE A 31 -3.65 7.18 -11.73
CA ILE A 31 -4.62 6.71 -10.74
C ILE A 31 -5.67 7.79 -10.47
N THR A 32 -5.28 9.06 -10.45
CA THR A 32 -6.16 10.17 -10.05
C THR A 32 -6.84 10.87 -11.23
N SER A 33 -6.43 10.62 -12.47
CA SER A 33 -6.95 11.30 -13.67
C SER A 33 -8.43 11.04 -13.96
N ASP A 34 -8.93 9.83 -13.67
CA ASP A 34 -10.33 9.47 -13.93
C ASP A 34 -11.31 9.98 -12.86
N ARG A 35 -10.79 10.59 -11.78
CA ARG A 35 -11.53 11.16 -10.64
C ARG A 35 -12.52 10.20 -9.96
N ASP A 36 -12.39 8.90 -10.22
CA ASP A 36 -13.25 7.88 -9.63
C ASP A 36 -12.71 7.47 -8.25
N ARG A 37 -13.24 8.15 -7.22
CA ARG A 37 -12.87 7.89 -5.82
C ARG A 37 -13.08 6.43 -5.41
N ARG A 38 -14.05 5.73 -5.98
CA ARG A 38 -14.31 4.32 -5.61
C ARG A 38 -13.17 3.43 -6.10
N LYS A 39 -12.66 3.66 -7.31
CA LYS A 39 -11.48 2.93 -7.82
C LYS A 39 -10.23 3.23 -7.01
N MET A 40 -10.06 4.48 -6.59
CA MET A 40 -8.94 4.89 -5.75
C MET A 40 -9.03 4.26 -4.35
N GLN A 41 -10.21 4.25 -3.74
CA GLN A 41 -10.47 3.57 -2.46
C GLN A 41 -10.25 2.06 -2.58
N LEU A 42 -10.66 1.45 -3.69
CA LEU A 42 -10.43 0.03 -3.95
C LEU A 42 -8.92 -0.29 -4.04
N LEU A 43 -8.12 0.57 -4.63
CA LEU A 43 -6.66 0.43 -4.65
C LEU A 43 -6.08 0.49 -3.23
N LEU A 44 -6.50 1.48 -2.43
CA LEU A 44 -6.07 1.60 -1.03
C LEU A 44 -6.51 0.40 -0.18
N TYR A 45 -7.72 -0.13 -0.43
CA TYR A 45 -8.19 -1.36 0.20
C TYR A 45 -7.30 -2.56 -0.14
N PHE A 46 -6.87 -2.71 -1.39
CA PHE A 46 -5.91 -3.76 -1.76
C PHE A 46 -4.55 -3.57 -1.08
N MET A 47 -4.07 -2.32 -0.92
CA MET A 47 -2.87 -2.06 -0.12
C MET A 47 -3.07 -2.46 1.36
N LEU A 48 -4.22 -2.17 1.95
CA LEU A 48 -4.54 -2.54 3.34
C LEU A 48 -4.53 -4.06 3.54
N THR A 49 -5.23 -4.80 2.68
CA THR A 49 -5.24 -6.27 2.76
C THR A 49 -3.84 -6.85 2.60
N TRP A 50 -3.03 -6.29 1.70
CA TRP A 50 -1.66 -6.72 1.50
C TRP A 50 -0.77 -6.46 2.73
N PHE A 51 -0.82 -5.28 3.36
CA PHE A 51 -0.05 -5.02 4.57
C PHE A 51 -0.53 -5.83 5.78
N ARG A 52 -1.82 -6.14 5.86
CA ARG A 52 -2.36 -7.06 6.88
C ARG A 52 -1.83 -8.49 6.68
N ASP A 53 -1.73 -8.95 5.43
CA ASP A 53 -1.10 -10.25 5.13
C ASP A 53 0.40 -10.27 5.51
N VAL A 54 1.12 -9.17 5.28
CA VAL A 54 2.53 -9.03 5.71
C VAL A 54 2.64 -9.03 7.24
N LEU A 55 1.79 -8.30 7.94
CA LEU A 55 1.73 -8.30 9.40
C LEU A 55 1.42 -9.70 9.93
N HIS A 56 0.45 -10.39 9.35
CA HIS A 56 0.10 -11.78 9.71
C HIS A 56 1.27 -12.72 9.49
N TYR A 57 1.99 -12.56 8.38
CA TYR A 57 3.21 -13.32 8.10
C TYR A 57 4.27 -13.11 9.19
N HIS A 58 4.47 -11.86 9.66
CA HIS A 58 5.35 -11.56 10.80
C HIS A 58 4.86 -12.14 12.13
N ALA A 59 3.54 -12.09 12.35
CA ALA A 59 2.89 -12.52 13.57
C ALA A 59 2.75 -14.04 13.69
N LYS A 60 3.23 -14.84 12.72
CA LYS A 60 3.23 -16.33 12.76
C LYS A 60 4.15 -16.93 13.84
N ALA A 61 3.88 -16.56 15.09
CA ALA A 61 3.89 -17.45 16.22
C ALA A 61 2.42 -17.88 16.47
N ALA A 62 2.15 -19.18 16.31
CA ALA A 62 1.01 -19.94 16.84
C ALA A 62 -0.18 -20.34 15.93
N GLU A 63 -0.80 -19.51 15.07
CA GLU A 63 -2.04 -19.95 14.38
C GLU A 63 -2.03 -19.81 12.85
N LYS A 64 -2.34 -20.93 12.17
CA LYS A 64 -2.37 -21.10 10.72
C LYS A 64 -3.67 -20.55 10.10
N GLU A 65 -4.05 -19.32 10.40
CA GLU A 65 -5.10 -18.69 9.60
C GLU A 65 -4.56 -18.43 8.17
N PRO A 66 -5.35 -18.76 7.13
CA PRO A 66 -4.95 -18.55 5.75
C PRO A 66 -4.83 -17.05 5.45
N LEU A 67 -3.81 -16.67 4.68
CA LEU A 67 -3.64 -15.29 4.20
C LEU A 67 -4.82 -14.90 3.31
N ILE A 68 -5.19 -13.62 3.33
CA ILE A 68 -6.26 -13.07 2.49
C ILE A 68 -5.88 -13.21 1.01
N ASN A 69 -4.62 -12.92 0.67
CA ASN A 69 -4.07 -13.09 -0.66
C ASN A 69 -3.13 -14.30 -0.73
N ALA A 70 -3.65 -15.50 -0.42
CA ALA A 70 -2.89 -16.75 -0.43
C ALA A 70 -2.20 -17.05 -1.77
N ASP A 71 -2.73 -16.56 -2.89
CA ASP A 71 -2.16 -16.73 -4.23
C ASP A 71 -0.87 -15.92 -4.48
N ILE A 72 -0.56 -14.95 -3.63
CA ILE A 72 0.67 -14.13 -3.68
C ILE A 72 1.52 -14.24 -2.40
N GLU A 73 1.35 -15.33 -1.65
CA GLU A 73 2.08 -15.59 -0.39
C GLU A 73 3.61 -15.46 -0.56
N GLU A 74 4.17 -15.90 -1.68
CA GLU A 74 5.61 -15.79 -1.95
C GLU A 74 6.09 -14.33 -1.95
N ASN A 75 5.31 -13.43 -2.57
CA ASN A 75 5.64 -12.00 -2.64
C ASN A 75 5.50 -11.32 -1.28
N VAL A 76 4.45 -11.66 -0.53
CA VAL A 76 4.23 -11.20 0.86
C VAL A 76 5.39 -11.63 1.74
N GLY A 77 5.79 -12.90 1.67
CA GLY A 77 6.91 -13.43 2.46
C GLY A 77 8.27 -12.83 2.07
N LYS A 78 8.53 -12.60 0.77
CA LYS A 78 9.74 -11.89 0.33
C LYS A 78 9.80 -10.48 0.90
N PHE A 79 8.68 -9.75 0.89
CA PHE A 79 8.64 -8.41 1.44
C PHE A 79 8.83 -8.39 2.96
N ALA A 80 8.10 -9.23 3.69
CA ALA A 80 8.24 -9.38 5.14
C ALA A 80 9.70 -9.66 5.55
N ARG A 81 10.37 -10.58 4.84
CA ARG A 81 11.79 -10.90 5.10
C ARG A 81 12.75 -9.77 4.72
N ALA A 82 12.43 -8.99 3.69
CA ALA A 82 13.25 -7.86 3.25
C ALA A 82 13.16 -6.67 4.22
N TYR A 83 12.06 -6.56 4.98
CA TYR A 83 11.76 -5.42 5.84
C TYR A 83 11.35 -5.86 7.26
N PRO A 84 12.25 -6.53 8.02
CA PRO A 84 11.87 -7.23 9.24
C PRO A 84 11.54 -6.33 10.42
N ASN A 85 12.06 -5.10 10.44
CA ASN A 85 11.92 -4.17 11.56
C ASN A 85 10.86 -3.09 11.32
N VAL A 86 10.12 -3.18 10.21
CA VAL A 86 9.11 -2.19 9.83
C VAL A 86 7.89 -2.27 10.74
N ASP A 87 7.44 -1.11 11.24
CA ASP A 87 6.18 -0.96 11.98
C ASP A 87 4.97 -1.09 11.04
N PHE A 88 4.59 -2.33 10.73
CA PHE A 88 3.42 -2.64 9.91
C PHE A 88 2.10 -2.12 10.49
N PRO A 89 1.83 -2.18 11.81
CA PRO A 89 0.66 -1.51 12.39
C PRO A 89 0.58 -0.02 12.04
N PHE A 90 1.71 0.71 12.11
CA PHE A 90 1.74 2.13 11.75
C PHE A 90 1.58 2.38 10.24
N ILE A 91 2.12 1.49 9.41
CA ILE A 91 1.87 1.53 7.95
C ILE A 91 0.37 1.33 7.66
N ILE A 92 -0.26 0.33 8.27
CA ILE A 92 -1.69 0.05 8.09
C ILE A 92 -2.52 1.28 8.46
N SER A 93 -2.27 1.88 9.63
CA SER A 93 -3.00 3.10 10.05
C SER A 93 -2.77 4.28 9.09
N THR A 94 -1.56 4.40 8.53
CA THR A 94 -1.24 5.44 7.53
C THR A 94 -2.05 5.25 6.24
N VAL A 95 -2.22 4.02 5.76
CA VAL A 95 -3.05 3.71 4.58
C VAL A 95 -4.54 3.87 4.91
N GLU A 96 -4.98 3.49 6.11
CA GLU A 96 -6.38 3.67 6.56
C GLU A 96 -6.75 5.16 6.59
N ASN A 97 -5.86 6.02 7.10
CA ASN A 97 -6.05 7.46 7.09
C ASN A 97 -6.21 8.01 5.66
N ALA A 98 -5.36 7.58 4.72
CA ALA A 98 -5.50 7.97 3.32
C ALA A 98 -6.82 7.48 2.69
N TYR A 99 -7.27 6.27 3.07
CA TYR A 99 -8.55 5.73 2.63
C TYR A 99 -9.74 6.57 3.12
N GLN A 100 -9.70 7.02 4.38
CA GLN A 100 -10.72 7.90 4.97
C GLN A 100 -10.67 9.31 4.36
N GLU A 101 -9.49 9.91 4.22
CA GLU A 101 -9.30 11.23 3.59
C GLU A 101 -9.87 11.27 2.17
N LEU A 102 -9.71 10.19 1.41
CA LEU A 102 -10.24 10.06 0.06
C LEU A 102 -11.77 9.91 0.05
N GLY A 103 -12.32 9.28 1.09
CA GLY A 103 -13.77 9.13 1.31
C GLY A 103 -14.47 10.44 1.68
N ASP A 104 -13.75 11.44 2.20
CA ASP A 104 -14.33 12.74 2.53
C ASP A 104 -14.62 13.55 1.25
N PRO A 105 -15.90 13.82 0.93
CA PRO A 105 -16.27 14.56 -0.28
C PRO A 105 -15.72 15.99 -0.32
N ARG A 106 -15.34 16.56 0.83
CA ARG A 106 -14.75 17.91 0.92
C ARG A 106 -13.29 17.95 0.46
N ASN A 107 -12.61 16.80 0.41
CA ASN A 107 -11.22 16.74 -0.06
C ASN A 107 -11.18 16.77 -1.59
N LEU A 108 -10.73 17.87 -2.18
CA LEU A 108 -10.76 18.09 -3.62
C LEU A 108 -9.49 17.65 -4.35
N ASN A 109 -8.48 17.13 -3.64
CA ASN A 109 -7.18 16.81 -4.25
C ASN A 109 -6.69 15.38 -3.93
N PRO A 110 -7.23 14.35 -4.60
CA PRO A 110 -6.76 12.97 -4.47
C PRO A 110 -5.27 12.80 -4.77
N THR A 111 -4.72 13.56 -5.72
CA THR A 111 -3.30 13.50 -6.08
C THR A 111 -2.41 13.82 -4.88
N LEU A 112 -2.78 14.82 -4.08
CA LEU A 112 -2.03 15.18 -2.88
C LEU A 112 -2.09 14.08 -1.82
N ILE A 113 -3.24 13.42 -1.65
CA ILE A 113 -3.39 12.28 -0.72
C ILE A 113 -2.41 11.16 -1.11
N PHE A 114 -2.37 10.77 -2.39
CA PHE A 114 -1.48 9.72 -2.88
C PHE A 114 0.00 10.09 -2.80
N LEU A 115 0.36 11.35 -3.07
CA LEU A 115 1.74 11.84 -2.90
C LEU A 115 2.17 11.80 -1.43
N ASN A 116 1.33 12.32 -0.54
CA ASN A 116 1.59 12.31 0.90
C ASN A 116 1.72 10.88 1.44
N LEU A 117 0.81 9.99 1.04
CA LEU A 117 0.87 8.57 1.38
C LEU A 117 2.18 7.94 0.90
N SER A 118 2.58 8.20 -0.36
CA SER A 118 3.80 7.64 -0.94
C SER A 118 5.05 8.06 -0.18
N ILE A 119 5.14 9.34 0.21
CA ILE A 119 6.28 9.88 0.98
C ILE A 119 6.33 9.22 2.36
N LYS A 120 5.20 9.15 3.07
CA LYS A 120 5.11 8.53 4.40
C LYS A 120 5.51 7.06 4.35
N LEU A 121 4.96 6.29 3.40
CA LEU A 121 5.28 4.88 3.26
C LEU A 121 6.76 4.65 2.91
N TYR A 122 7.32 5.47 2.02
CA TYR A 122 8.74 5.43 1.70
C TYR A 122 9.59 5.62 2.96
N GLN A 123 9.31 6.66 3.75
CA GLN A 123 10.05 6.95 4.99
C GLN A 123 9.92 5.81 6.01
N LEU A 124 8.71 5.29 6.21
CA LEU A 124 8.45 4.21 7.18
C LEU A 124 9.17 2.92 6.81
N ILE A 125 9.16 2.56 5.53
CA ILE A 125 9.80 1.33 5.07
C ILE A 125 11.32 1.49 5.07
N ARG A 126 11.85 2.59 4.52
CA ARG A 126 13.31 2.79 4.34
C ARG A 126 14.05 3.21 5.59
N ASN A 127 13.46 4.02 6.48
CA ASN A 127 14.17 4.48 7.68
C ASN A 127 14.27 3.38 8.75
N GLN A 128 13.54 2.27 8.58
CA GLN A 128 13.57 1.11 9.46
C GLN A 128 14.17 -0.14 8.78
N SER A 129 14.63 0.00 7.52
CA SER A 129 15.33 -1.06 6.77
C SER A 129 16.80 -1.16 7.17
#